data_AF-A0A084UDP1-F1
#
_entry.id   AF-A0A084UDP1-F1
#
_cell.length_a   1.000
_cell.length_b   1.000
_cell.length_c   1.000
_cell.angle_alpha   90.00
_cell.angle_beta   90.00
_cell.angle_gamma   90.00
#
_symmetry.space_group_name_H-M   'P 1'
#
loop_
_entity.id
_entity.type
_entity.pdbx_description
1 polymer ?
#
loop_
_entity_poly.entity_id
_entity_poly.type
_entity_poly.pdbx_seq_one_letter_code
_entity_poly.pdbx_strand_id
1 'polypeptide(L)'
;MQGAPRAIRARYADWKPVKGRKVLQVVLEVPLEQQGEVLNLLGAPMPDRDLWVAVALLEDGKNENFKGGKNAQKAGILCGEGAFQRFIGANNPEQAAIRLRQRCGVESRIHLDHDEDAAREFRNLVTEYENWTRGIAA
;
A
#
# COMPACT_ATOMS: atom_id res chain seq x y z
N MET A 1 3.86 -7.00 32.36
CA MET A 1 3.43 -6.07 31.31
C MET A 1 4.32 -6.31 30.10
N GLN A 2 3.80 -6.95 29.05
CA GLN A 2 4.54 -7.19 27.81
C GLN A 2 4.60 -5.85 27.06
N GLY A 3 5.77 -5.22 27.02
CA GLY A 3 6.00 -4.03 26.19
C GLY A 3 5.95 -4.45 24.73
N ALA A 4 5.15 -3.75 23.91
CA ALA A 4 5.11 -4.00 22.47
C ALA A 4 6.53 -3.91 21.87
N PRO A 5 6.89 -4.77 20.91
CA PRO A 5 8.21 -4.71 20.28
C PRO A 5 8.40 -3.33 19.63
N ARG A 6 9.43 -2.61 20.08
CA ARG A 6 9.85 -1.30 19.58
C ARG A 6 10.83 -1.48 18.43
N ALA A 7 10.33 -1.81 17.23
CA ALA A 7 11.15 -2.06 16.04
C ALA A 7 11.10 -0.86 15.08
N ILE A 8 12.24 -0.56 14.45
CA ILE A 8 12.35 0.44 13.38
C ILE A 8 12.61 -0.30 12.07
N ARG A 9 11.79 -0.03 11.05
CA ARG A 9 12.10 -0.49 9.68
C ARG A 9 13.08 0.50 9.06
N ALA A 10 14.19 -0.02 8.55
CA ALA A 10 15.19 0.78 7.86
C ALA A 10 15.71 0.03 6.63
N ARG A 11 16.21 0.79 5.65
CA ARG A 11 16.88 0.24 4.47
C ARG A 11 18.35 -0.01 4.79
N TYR A 12 18.86 -1.18 4.46
CA TYR A 12 20.31 -1.41 4.45
C TYR A 12 20.94 -0.65 3.28
N ALA A 13 21.69 0.40 3.59
CA ALA A 13 22.20 1.34 2.59
C ALA A 13 23.68 1.11 2.29
N ASP A 14 24.49 0.84 3.32
CA ASP A 14 25.94 0.70 3.18
C ASP A 14 26.57 -0.02 4.39
N TRP A 15 27.83 -0.41 4.26
CA TRP A 15 28.66 -0.95 5.33
C TRP A 15 30.11 -0.45 5.22
N LYS A 16 30.70 -0.08 6.35
CA LYS A 16 31.98 0.64 6.41
C LYS A 16 32.93 -0.01 7.41
N PRO A 17 34.01 -0.67 6.97
CA PRO A 17 35.01 -1.21 7.88
C PRO A 17 35.87 -0.08 8.47
N VAL A 18 35.90 0.04 9.80
CA VAL A 18 36.72 1.02 10.52
C VAL A 18 37.92 0.32 11.14
N LYS A 19 38.99 0.20 10.34
CA LYS A 19 40.19 -0.59 10.68
C LYS A 19 40.82 -0.21 12.02
N GLY A 20 40.96 1.09 12.32
CA GLY A 20 41.58 1.57 13.56
C GLY A 20 40.84 1.13 14.82
N ARG A 21 39.51 0.98 14.75
CA ARG A 21 38.68 0.49 15.85
C ARG A 21 38.37 -1.00 15.76
N LYS A 22 38.81 -1.68 14.69
CA LYS A 22 38.50 -3.09 14.40
C LYS A 22 37.00 -3.42 14.44
N VAL A 23 36.17 -2.49 13.97
CA VAL A 23 34.71 -2.66 13.90
C VAL A 23 34.20 -2.48 12.48
N LEU A 24 33.02 -3.04 12.22
CA LEU A 24 32.22 -2.78 11.03
C LEU A 24 31.06 -1.86 11.43
N GLN A 25 30.86 -0.77 10.69
CA GLN A 25 29.66 0.05 10.81
C GLN A 25 28.66 -0.35 9.73
N VAL A 26 27.43 -0.62 10.12
CA VAL A 26 26.30 -0.86 9.21
C VAL A 26 25.48 0.43 9.14
N VAL A 27 25.19 0.91 7.94
CA VAL A 27 24.37 2.11 7.71
C VAL A 27 22.96 1.67 7.34
N LEU A 28 22.03 2.00 8.24
CA LEU A 28 20.60 1.77 8.06
C LEU A 28 19.92 3.14 7.88
N GLU A 29 19.19 3.31 6.79
CA GLU A 29 18.49 4.56 6.47
C GLU A 29 17.01 4.46 6.82
N VAL A 30 16.53 5.42 7.59
CA VAL A 30 15.09 5.63 7.86
C VAL A 30 14.60 6.84 7.07
N PRO A 31 13.34 6.86 6.62
CA PRO A 31 12.72 8.08 6.09
C PRO A 31 12.77 9.21 7.12
N LEU A 32 12.97 10.45 6.67
CA LEU A 32 13.15 11.60 7.55
C LEU A 32 11.92 11.86 8.43
N GLU A 33 10.74 11.51 7.94
CA GLU A 33 9.47 11.61 8.66
C GLU A 33 9.44 10.75 9.93
N GLN A 34 10.25 9.69 9.99
CA GLN A 34 10.37 8.78 11.14
C GLN A 34 11.45 9.21 12.14
N GLN A 35 12.15 10.34 11.92
CA GLN A 35 13.24 10.80 12.78
C GLN A 35 12.82 10.91 14.26
N GLY A 36 11.63 11.45 14.53
CA GLY A 36 11.13 11.59 15.90
C GLY A 36 10.90 10.25 16.59
N GLU A 37 10.42 9.25 15.85
CA GLU A 37 10.24 7.88 16.36
C GLU A 37 11.59 7.25 16.70
N VAL A 38 12.58 7.35 15.81
CA VAL A 38 13.94 6.84 16.07
C VAL A 38 14.55 7.47 17.32
N LEU A 39 14.43 8.79 17.47
CA LEU A 39 14.94 9.48 18.66
C LEU A 39 14.22 9.03 19.94
N ASN A 40 12.90 8.83 19.89
CA ASN A 40 12.13 8.35 21.05
C ASN A 40 12.45 6.89 21.42
N LEU A 41 12.82 6.06 20.44
CA LEU A 41 13.12 4.65 20.63
C LEU A 41 14.56 4.42 21.10
N LEU A 42 15.54 4.99 20.38
CA LEU A 42 16.97 4.75 20.59
C LEU A 42 17.62 5.85 21.45
N GLY A 43 17.05 7.05 21.49
CA GLY A 43 17.71 8.23 22.04
C GLY A 43 18.79 8.79 21.11
N ALA A 44 19.49 9.81 21.58
CA ALA A 44 20.69 10.31 20.91
C ALA A 44 21.89 9.41 21.25
N PRO A 45 22.79 9.11 20.29
CA PRO A 45 24.01 8.36 20.58
C PRO A 45 24.89 9.16 21.53
N MET A 46 25.27 8.57 22.66
CA MET A 46 26.16 9.17 23.66
C MET A 46 27.50 8.43 23.68
N PRO A 47 28.64 9.12 23.85
CA PRO A 47 29.97 8.52 23.80
C PRO A 47 30.32 7.63 25.00
N ASP A 48 29.63 7.83 26.13
CA ASP A 48 29.87 7.16 27.42
C ASP A 48 28.89 6.00 27.67
N ARG A 49 27.99 5.73 26.71
CA ARG A 49 26.95 4.72 26.85
C ARG A 49 26.83 3.89 25.58
N ASP A 50 27.02 2.59 25.73
CA ASP A 50 26.70 1.63 24.69
C ASP A 50 25.19 1.33 24.67
N LEU A 51 24.62 1.35 23.46
CA LEU A 51 23.25 0.92 23.20
C LEU A 51 23.29 -0.31 22.28
N TRP A 52 23.02 -1.48 22.84
CA TRP A 52 22.94 -2.73 22.09
C TRP A 52 21.59 -2.82 21.40
N VAL A 53 21.60 -3.03 20.08
CA VAL A 53 20.40 -3.17 19.24
C VAL A 53 20.46 -4.47 18.45
N ALA A 54 19.29 -5.04 18.16
CA ALA A 54 19.16 -6.15 17.23
C ALA A 54 18.92 -5.62 15.81
N VAL A 55 19.52 -6.27 14.81
CA VAL A 55 19.23 -6.04 13.39
C VAL A 55 18.79 -7.37 12.80
N ALA A 56 17.61 -7.38 12.20
CA ALA A 56 17.07 -8.53 11.49
C ALA A 56 16.78 -8.13 10.04
N LEU A 57 17.09 -9.02 9.10
CA LEU A 57 16.55 -8.89 7.76
C LEU A 57 15.03 -8.95 7.87
N LEU A 58 14.37 -7.89 7.43
CA LEU A 58 12.95 -7.93 7.22
C LEU A 58 12.76 -8.68 5.91
N GLU A 59 11.93 -9.72 5.93
CA GLU A 59 11.28 -10.11 4.69
C GLU A 59 10.55 -8.85 4.24
N ASP A 60 10.91 -8.33 3.06
CA ASP A 60 9.98 -7.49 2.33
C ASP A 60 8.81 -8.44 2.09
N GLY A 61 7.88 -8.51 3.06
CA GLY A 61 6.60 -9.15 2.89
C GLY A 61 6.14 -8.60 1.57
N LYS A 62 6.16 -9.48 0.55
CA LYS A 62 6.40 -9.08 -0.83
C LYS A 62 5.76 -7.73 -1.04
N ASN A 63 6.52 -6.73 -1.52
CA ASN A 63 5.85 -5.76 -2.37
C ASN A 63 5.34 -6.62 -3.54
N GLU A 64 4.19 -7.27 -3.35
CA GLU A 64 3.37 -7.73 -4.43
C GLU A 64 3.08 -6.40 -5.08
N ASN A 65 3.88 -6.08 -6.11
CA ASN A 65 3.40 -5.32 -7.24
C ASN A 65 2.19 -6.13 -7.68
N PHE A 66 1.06 -5.94 -6.99
CA PHE A 66 -0.19 -6.55 -7.29
C PHE A 66 -0.46 -6.03 -8.69
N LYS A 67 -0.20 -6.86 -9.69
CA LYS A 67 -0.48 -6.48 -11.05
C LYS A 67 -2.00 -6.54 -11.14
N GLY A 68 -2.59 -5.46 -11.64
CA GLY A 68 -4.01 -5.48 -11.99
C GLY A 68 -4.24 -6.63 -12.98
N GLY A 69 -5.25 -7.44 -12.69
CA GLY A 69 -5.70 -8.53 -13.54
C GLY A 69 -6.87 -8.08 -14.40
N LYS A 70 -7.77 -9.02 -14.67
CA LYS A 70 -8.91 -8.81 -15.56
C LYS A 70 -9.92 -7.82 -14.95
N ASN A 71 -10.13 -7.86 -13.64
CA ASN A 71 -11.10 -6.99 -12.96
C ASN A 71 -10.59 -5.55 -12.90
N ALA A 72 -9.32 -5.34 -12.53
CA ALA A 72 -8.71 -4.02 -12.54
C ALA A 72 -8.75 -3.37 -13.94
N GLN A 73 -8.46 -4.16 -14.99
CA GLN A 73 -8.53 -3.69 -16.37
C GLN A 73 -9.96 -3.34 -16.80
N LYS A 74 -10.93 -4.22 -16.54
CA LYS A 74 -12.34 -3.99 -16.84
C LYS A 74 -12.88 -2.76 -16.12
N ALA A 75 -12.55 -2.60 -14.83
CA ALA A 75 -12.91 -1.42 -14.06
C ALA A 75 -12.33 -0.13 -14.68
N GLY A 76 -11.10 -0.20 -15.19
CA GLY A 76 -10.49 0.90 -15.95
C GLY A 76 -11.28 1.29 -17.19
N ILE A 77 -11.67 0.31 -18.00
CA ILE A 77 -12.48 0.54 -19.21
C ILE A 77 -13.83 1.15 -18.85
N LEU A 78 -14.56 0.56 -17.90
CA LEU A 78 -15.88 1.03 -17.46
C LEU A 78 -15.85 2.48 -16.96
N CYS A 79 -14.83 2.86 -16.19
CA CYS A 79 -14.73 4.26 -15.71
C CYS A 79 -14.58 5.26 -16.87
N GLY A 80 -14.02 4.84 -18.01
CA GLY A 80 -13.93 5.66 -19.22
C GLY A 80 -15.26 5.79 -19.99
N GLU A 81 -16.25 4.94 -19.72
CA GLU A 81 -17.54 4.95 -20.42
C GLU A 81 -18.49 6.00 -19.83
N GLY A 82 -18.99 6.91 -20.67
CA GLY A 82 -19.94 7.94 -20.23
C GLY A 82 -21.29 7.38 -19.74
N ALA A 83 -21.71 6.20 -20.20
CA ALA A 83 -22.90 5.52 -19.68
C ALA A 83 -22.67 5.01 -18.24
N PHE A 84 -21.52 4.40 -17.98
CA PHE A 84 -21.15 3.94 -16.64
C PHE A 84 -20.96 5.10 -15.67
N GLN A 85 -20.35 6.21 -16.11
CA GLN A 85 -20.23 7.43 -15.31
C GLN A 85 -21.60 7.93 -14.84
N ARG A 86 -22.60 7.99 -15.73
CA ARG A 86 -23.98 8.36 -15.36
C ARG A 86 -24.60 7.38 -14.38
N PHE A 87 -24.45 6.08 -14.62
CA PHE A 87 -24.98 5.03 -13.75
C PHE A 87 -24.45 5.15 -12.31
N ILE A 88 -23.15 5.35 -12.13
CA ILE A 88 -22.52 5.44 -10.79
C ILE A 88 -22.59 6.85 -10.19
N GLY A 89 -23.19 7.82 -10.90
CA GLY A 89 -23.31 9.21 -10.45
C GLY A 89 -21.99 9.99 -10.46
N ALA A 90 -21.10 9.71 -11.42
CA ALA A 90 -19.84 10.41 -11.63
C ALA A 90 -19.92 11.34 -12.84
N ASN A 91 -19.19 12.46 -12.78
CA ASN A 91 -19.14 13.44 -13.87
C ASN A 91 -17.89 13.30 -14.76
N ASN A 92 -16.94 12.44 -14.38
CA ASN A 92 -15.71 12.19 -15.12
C ASN A 92 -15.12 10.81 -14.74
N PRO A 93 -14.14 10.29 -15.51
CA PRO A 93 -13.52 9.00 -15.24
C PRO A 93 -12.87 8.88 -13.86
N GLU A 94 -12.25 9.94 -13.36
CA GLU A 94 -11.57 9.96 -12.06
C GLU A 94 -12.57 9.76 -10.91
N GLN A 95 -13.68 10.50 -10.94
CA GLN A 95 -14.78 10.34 -9.98
C GLN A 95 -15.43 8.96 -10.08
N ALA A 96 -15.59 8.41 -11.29
CA ALA A 96 -16.12 7.06 -11.46
C ALA A 96 -15.19 6.02 -10.81
N ALA A 97 -13.87 6.17 -10.98
CA ALA A 97 -12.89 5.30 -10.34
C ALA A 97 -12.87 5.42 -8.82
N ILE A 98 -13.11 6.61 -8.26
CA ILE A 98 -13.26 6.79 -6.80
C ILE A 98 -14.52 6.10 -6.30
N ARG A 99 -15.67 6.32 -6.95
CA ARG A 99 -16.95 5.75 -6.53
C ARG A 99 -16.99 4.23 -6.66
N LEU A 100 -16.43 3.69 -7.74
CA LEU A 100 -16.29 2.24 -7.94
C LEU A 100 -15.48 1.61 -6.80
N ARG A 101 -14.35 2.22 -6.44
CA ARG A 101 -13.49 1.79 -5.34
C ARG A 101 -14.20 1.82 -3.99
N GLN A 102 -14.92 2.91 -3.70
CA GLN A 102 -15.73 3.04 -2.49
C GLN A 102 -16.82 1.97 -2.41
N ARG A 103 -17.49 1.68 -3.54
CA ARG A 103 -18.52 0.64 -3.62
C ARG A 103 -17.96 -0.76 -3.40
N CYS A 104 -16.76 -1.02 -3.93
CA CYS A 104 -16.09 -2.32 -3.80
C CYS A 104 -15.24 -2.44 -2.52
N GLY A 105 -15.18 -1.41 -1.66
CA GLY A 105 -14.43 -1.43 -0.40
C GLY A 105 -12.91 -1.46 -0.55
N VAL A 106 -12.35 -0.95 -1.65
CA VAL A 106 -10.90 -1.04 -1.94
C VAL A 106 -10.25 0.31 -2.20
N GLU A 107 -8.99 0.48 -1.80
CA GLU A 107 -8.22 1.71 -2.07
C GLU A 107 -7.68 1.77 -3.50
N SER A 108 -7.47 0.61 -4.13
CA SER A 108 -6.94 0.47 -5.49
C SER A 108 -7.75 -0.54 -6.29
N ARG A 109 -7.98 -0.26 -7.58
CA ARG A 109 -8.63 -1.19 -8.52
C ARG A 109 -7.88 -2.51 -8.66
N ILE A 110 -6.59 -2.50 -8.36
CA ILE A 110 -5.74 -3.69 -8.36
C ILE A 110 -6.27 -4.74 -7.38
N HIS A 111 -6.82 -4.32 -6.23
CA HIS A 111 -7.34 -5.25 -5.23
C HIS A 111 -8.57 -6.04 -5.72
N LEU A 112 -9.24 -5.60 -6.78
CA LEU A 112 -10.37 -6.34 -7.36
C LEU A 112 -9.98 -7.72 -7.91
N ASP A 113 -8.69 -7.98 -8.12
CA ASP A 113 -8.17 -9.27 -8.58
C ASP A 113 -7.56 -10.11 -7.44
N HIS A 114 -7.38 -9.53 -6.25
CA HIS A 114 -6.68 -10.17 -5.12
C HIS A 114 -7.53 -10.30 -3.86
N ASP A 115 -8.68 -9.64 -3.82
CA ASP A 115 -9.68 -9.71 -2.75
C ASP A 115 -10.98 -10.29 -3.31
N GLU A 116 -11.38 -11.47 -2.82
CA GLU A 116 -12.59 -12.18 -3.29
C GLU A 116 -13.88 -11.42 -2.99
N ASP A 117 -13.93 -10.69 -1.87
CA ASP A 117 -15.09 -9.88 -1.47
C ASP A 117 -15.20 -8.67 -2.38
N ALA A 118 -14.10 -7.97 -2.62
CA ALA A 118 -14.06 -6.85 -3.57
C ALA A 118 -14.39 -7.28 -5.00
N ALA A 119 -13.90 -8.45 -5.43
CA ALA A 119 -14.22 -9.02 -6.73
C ALA A 119 -15.70 -9.36 -6.87
N ARG A 120 -16.34 -9.85 -5.79
CA ARG A 120 -17.78 -10.11 -5.75
C ARG A 120 -18.59 -8.83 -5.87
N GLU A 121 -18.25 -7.81 -5.10
CA GLU A 121 -18.93 -6.51 -5.19
C GLU A 121 -18.77 -5.88 -6.57
N PHE A 122 -17.59 -5.99 -7.19
CA PHE A 122 -17.39 -5.53 -8.55
C PHE A 122 -18.26 -6.28 -9.57
N ARG A 123 -18.39 -7.61 -9.46
CA ARG A 123 -19.27 -8.39 -10.33
C ARG A 123 -20.74 -7.98 -10.16
N ASN A 124 -21.19 -7.77 -8.92
CA ASN A 124 -22.55 -7.30 -8.63
C ASN A 124 -22.80 -5.94 -9.29
N LEU A 125 -21.88 -4.99 -9.12
CA LEU A 125 -21.96 -3.66 -9.73
C LEU A 125 -22.04 -3.72 -11.26
N VAL A 126 -21.25 -4.60 -11.89
CA VAL A 126 -21.30 -4.81 -13.34
C VAL A 126 -22.66 -5.35 -13.77
N THR A 127 -23.22 -6.33 -13.05
CA THR A 127 -24.55 -6.86 -13.33
C THR A 127 -25.64 -5.80 -13.18
N GLU A 128 -25.57 -4.96 -12.15
CA GLU A 128 -26.48 -3.81 -11.98
C GLU A 128 -26.40 -2.84 -13.17
N TYR A 129 -25.19 -2.51 -13.61
CA TYR A 129 -24.97 -1.64 -14.78
C TYR A 129 -25.51 -2.24 -16.08
N GLU A 130 -25.29 -3.53 -16.32
CA GLU A 130 -25.80 -4.25 -17.50
C GLU A 130 -27.33 -4.28 -17.52
N ASN A 131 -27.97 -4.46 -16.37
CA ASN A 131 -29.43 -4.40 -16.25
C ASN A 131 -29.96 -2.98 -16.48
N TRP A 132 -29.30 -1.97 -15.92
CA TRP A 132 -29.65 -0.57 -16.12
C TRP A 132 -29.54 -0.14 -17.58
N THR A 133 -28.48 -0.55 -18.29
CA THR A 133 -28.31 -0.25 -19.72
C THR A 133 -29.35 -0.94 -20.59
N ARG A 134 -29.75 -2.18 -20.28
CA ARG A 134 -30.87 -2.85 -20.97
C ARG A 134 -32.20 -2.09 -20.79
N GLY A 135 -32.43 -1.52 -19.61
CA GLY A 135 -33.62 -0.71 -19.33
C GLY A 135 -33.65 0.66 -20.04
N ILE A 136 -32.51 1.16 -20.51
CA ILE A 136 -32.42 2.39 -21.33
C ILE A 136 -32.66 2.11 -22.82
N ALA A 137 -32.35 0.89 -23.28
CA ALA A 137 -32.52 0.48 -24.67
C ALA A 137 -33.93 -0.07 -24.96
N ALA A 138 -34.79 -0.18 -23.95
CA ALA A 138 -36.20 -0.59 -24.04
C ALA A 138 -37.12 0.64 -24.02
#